data_AF-A0A3Q0SJS6-F1
#
_entry.id   AF-A0A3Q0SJS6-F1
#
_cell.length_a   1.000
_cell.length_b   1.000
_cell.length_c   1.000
_cell.angle_alpha   90.00
_cell.angle_beta   90.00
_cell.angle_gamma   90.00
#
_symmetry.space_group_name_H-M   'P 1'
#
loop_
_entity.id
_entity.type
_entity.pdbx_description
1 polymer ?
#
loop_
_entity_poly.entity_id
_entity_poly.type
_entity_poly.pdbx_seq_one_letter_code
_entity_poly.pdbx_strand_id
1 'polypeptide(L)'
;MLMAVDSQLFGEFKAWKEAPTLDRSCSFLERIYREDIYPCLTFSKSELGSAILEAVEQNTLSVEPVGFQPLPVVKASAVECGGPKKCALSGQTKTCKHRIKFGDSSSYYYVSPYCRYRITAVCNFFTYIRYIHQGLVKQQDAEQMFWEVMQLRREMSLAKLGYYKDQL
;
A
#
# COMPACT_ATOMS: atom_id res chain seq x y z
N MET A 1 -0.29 24.31 -10.83
CA MET A 1 -1.24 23.86 -9.79
C MET A 1 -0.88 24.58 -8.52
N LEU A 2 -1.81 25.31 -7.91
CA LEU A 2 -1.58 25.97 -6.61
C LEU A 2 -1.94 24.98 -5.49
N MET A 3 -1.21 25.01 -4.39
CA MET A 3 -1.46 24.17 -3.22
C MET A 3 -1.87 25.06 -2.04
N ALA A 4 -2.86 24.62 -1.26
CA ALA A 4 -3.28 25.28 -0.04
C ALA A 4 -3.41 24.22 1.07
N VAL A 5 -2.99 24.56 2.29
CA VAL A 5 -3.12 23.69 3.45
C VAL A 5 -4.58 23.71 3.91
N ASP A 6 -5.20 22.55 3.98
CA ASP A 6 -6.46 22.39 4.69
C ASP A 6 -6.19 22.44 6.20
N SER A 7 -6.76 23.43 6.88
CA SER A 7 -6.50 23.69 8.31
C SER A 7 -7.02 22.58 9.22
N GLN A 8 -8.10 21.89 8.83
CA GLN A 8 -8.67 20.79 9.60
C GLN A 8 -7.78 19.55 9.51
N LEU A 9 -7.34 19.18 8.30
CA LEU A 9 -6.42 18.05 8.10
C LEU A 9 -5.08 18.32 8.77
N PHE A 10 -4.56 19.55 8.66
CA PHE A 10 -3.29 19.92 9.27
C PHE A 10 -3.38 19.96 10.79
N GLY A 11 -4.49 20.46 11.35
CA GLY A 11 -4.74 20.42 12.80
C GLY A 11 -4.78 18.99 13.34
N GLU A 12 -5.49 18.09 12.66
CA GLU A 12 -5.56 16.67 13.04
C GLU A 12 -4.19 15.99 12.95
N PHE A 13 -3.43 16.23 11.88
CA PHE A 13 -2.09 15.68 11.74
C PHE A 13 -1.14 16.18 12.84
N LYS A 14 -1.19 17.47 13.18
CA LYS A 14 -0.37 18.03 14.27
C LYS A 14 -0.70 17.38 15.61
N ALA A 15 -1.99 17.24 15.94
CA ALA A 15 -2.41 16.57 17.16
C ALA A 15 -1.94 15.10 17.21
N TRP A 16 -2.05 14.37 16.09
CA TRP A 16 -1.52 13.00 16.01
C TRP A 16 0.01 12.96 16.15
N LYS A 17 0.73 13.92 15.56
CA LYS A 17 2.20 13.97 15.61
C LYS A 17 2.75 14.21 17.02
N GLU A 18 2.02 14.88 17.90
CA GLU A 18 2.41 15.11 19.30
C GLU A 18 2.45 13.80 20.11
N ALA A 19 1.56 12.87 19.80
CA ALA A 19 1.50 11.54 20.39
C ALA A 19 1.24 10.48 19.30
N PRO A 20 2.26 10.18 18.46
CA PRO A 20 2.06 9.37 17.28
C PRO A 20 1.69 7.94 17.69
N THR A 21 0.69 7.39 17.02
CA THR A 21 0.21 6.02 17.22
C THR A 21 -0.07 5.34 15.87
N LEU A 22 0.06 4.01 15.86
CA LEU A 22 -0.36 3.15 14.75
C LEU A 22 -1.77 2.58 14.96
N ASP A 23 -2.45 2.96 16.04
CA ASP A 23 -3.83 2.55 16.27
C ASP A 23 -4.75 3.09 15.18
N ARG A 24 -5.40 2.16 14.48
CA ARG A 24 -6.37 2.40 13.43
C ARG A 24 -7.59 3.19 13.91
N SER A 25 -7.90 3.15 15.21
CA SER A 25 -9.03 3.88 15.79
C SER A 25 -8.76 5.38 16.03
N CYS A 26 -7.50 5.82 15.93
CA CYS A 26 -7.20 7.25 16.09
C CYS A 26 -7.76 8.07 14.91
N SER A 27 -8.26 9.28 15.18
CA SER A 27 -8.99 10.10 14.19
C SER A 27 -8.22 10.32 12.88
N PHE A 28 -6.90 10.53 12.99
CA PHE A 28 -6.02 10.73 11.84
C PHE A 28 -5.99 9.50 10.92
N LEU A 29 -5.70 8.31 11.48
CA LEU A 29 -5.62 7.09 10.68
C LEU A 29 -7.00 6.64 10.25
N GLU A 30 -8.02 6.68 11.10
CA GLU A 30 -9.40 6.26 10.79
C GLU A 30 -9.91 6.92 9.50
N ARG A 31 -9.68 8.24 9.35
CA ARG A 31 -10.01 8.97 8.12
C ARG A 31 -9.31 8.40 6.90
N ILE A 32 -7.99 8.21 6.98
CA ILE A 32 -7.16 7.73 5.87
C ILE A 32 -7.52 6.28 5.53
N TYR A 33 -7.85 5.46 6.53
CA TYR A 33 -8.35 4.11 6.32
C TYR A 33 -9.63 4.12 5.49
N ARG A 34 -10.61 4.93 5.90
CA ARG A 34 -11.90 5.01 5.23
C ARG A 34 -11.81 5.59 3.82
N GLU A 35 -11.06 6.67 3.66
CA GLU A 35 -11.03 7.45 2.41
C GLU A 35 -10.05 6.90 1.39
N ASP A 36 -8.94 6.30 1.84
CA ASP A 36 -7.81 5.95 0.97
C ASP A 36 -7.45 4.47 1.02
N ILE A 37 -7.11 3.90 2.19
CA ILE A 37 -6.57 2.53 2.30
C ILE A 37 -7.62 1.48 1.93
N TYR A 38 -8.81 1.57 2.53
CA TYR A 38 -10.10 1.00 2.11
C TYR A 38 -10.22 0.81 0.60
N PRO A 39 -10.54 1.90 -0.10
CA PRO A 39 -10.69 1.88 -1.54
C PRO A 39 -9.44 1.39 -2.30
N CYS A 40 -8.23 1.62 -1.80
CA CYS A 40 -6.99 1.16 -2.43
C CYS A 40 -6.76 -0.35 -2.36
N LEU A 41 -7.27 -1.05 -1.35
CA LEU A 41 -7.06 -2.49 -1.20
C LEU A 41 -8.30 -3.34 -1.48
N THR A 42 -9.38 -2.73 -1.97
CA THR A 42 -10.53 -3.47 -2.50
C THR A 42 -10.20 -4.13 -3.84
N PHE A 43 -10.09 -5.47 -3.84
CA PHE A 43 -9.86 -6.28 -5.03
C PHE A 43 -11.01 -7.26 -5.26
N SER A 44 -11.06 -7.87 -6.45
CA SER A 44 -12.09 -8.88 -6.78
C SER A 44 -11.98 -10.13 -5.91
N LYS A 45 -10.77 -10.48 -5.46
CA LYS A 45 -10.57 -11.49 -4.40
C LYS A 45 -10.42 -10.78 -3.06
N SER A 46 -11.54 -10.66 -2.33
CA SER A 46 -11.63 -9.93 -1.07
C SER A 46 -10.68 -10.46 0.00
N GLU A 47 -10.56 -11.78 0.11
CA GLU A 47 -9.77 -12.47 1.15
C GLU A 47 -8.29 -12.12 1.01
N LEU A 48 -7.81 -12.06 -0.25
CA LEU A 48 -6.43 -11.67 -0.54
C LEU A 48 -6.20 -10.18 -0.31
N GLY A 49 -7.21 -9.33 -0.52
CA GLY A 49 -7.16 -7.91 -0.16
C GLY A 49 -7.05 -7.69 1.34
N SER A 50 -7.83 -8.42 2.15
CA SER A 50 -7.74 -8.41 3.61
C SER A 50 -6.38 -8.90 4.12
N ALA A 51 -5.86 -9.99 3.56
CA ALA A 51 -4.53 -10.51 3.91
C ALA A 51 -3.41 -9.52 3.56
N ILE A 52 -3.53 -8.79 2.44
CA ILE A 52 -2.61 -7.69 2.11
C ILE A 52 -2.67 -6.60 3.15
N LEU A 53 -3.86 -6.15 3.54
CA LEU A 53 -3.97 -5.09 4.53
C LEU A 53 -3.30 -5.48 5.85
N GLU A 54 -3.59 -6.68 6.36
CA GLU A 54 -3.00 -7.19 7.59
C GLU A 54 -1.46 -7.26 7.47
N ALA A 55 -0.94 -7.82 6.38
CA ALA A 55 0.51 -7.91 6.16
C ALA A 55 1.17 -6.55 5.98
N VAL A 56 0.47 -5.57 5.39
CA VAL A 56 0.96 -4.19 5.31
C VAL A 56 1.00 -3.57 6.70
N GLU A 57 -0.05 -3.70 7.52
CA GLU A 57 -0.11 -3.20 8.90
C GLU A 57 0.99 -3.81 9.79
N GLN A 58 1.26 -5.11 9.63
CA GLN A 58 2.31 -5.85 10.36
C GLN A 58 3.72 -5.69 9.78
N ASN A 59 3.86 -5.02 8.63
CA ASN A 59 5.14 -4.86 7.92
C ASN A 59 5.79 -6.20 7.49
N THR A 60 4.95 -7.17 7.08
CA THR A 60 5.37 -8.51 6.66
C THR A 60 5.13 -8.77 5.16
N LEU A 61 4.57 -7.82 4.42
CA LEU A 61 4.38 -7.94 2.98
C LEU A 61 5.68 -7.64 2.21
N SER A 62 6.09 -8.54 1.31
CA SER A 62 7.15 -8.27 0.33
C SER A 62 6.60 -8.18 -1.10
N VAL A 63 7.22 -7.33 -1.92
CA VAL A 63 6.93 -7.18 -3.35
C VAL A 63 8.24 -7.39 -4.10
N GLU A 64 8.29 -8.43 -4.93
CA GLU A 64 9.50 -8.84 -5.65
C GLU A 64 9.29 -8.75 -7.16
N PRO A 65 10.30 -8.31 -7.94
CA PRO A 65 10.29 -8.47 -9.38
C PRO A 65 10.41 -9.96 -9.73
N VAL A 66 9.69 -10.37 -10.76
CA VAL A 66 9.81 -11.71 -11.33
C VAL A 66 11.02 -11.68 -12.27
N GLY A 67 12.12 -12.30 -11.85
CA GLY A 67 13.28 -12.51 -12.72
C GLY A 67 12.98 -13.47 -13.88
N PHE A 68 13.91 -13.60 -14.81
CA PHE A 68 13.80 -14.52 -15.96
C PHE A 68 13.79 -16.01 -15.58
N GLN A 69 14.10 -16.35 -14.33
CA GLN A 69 14.09 -17.73 -13.88
C GLN A 69 12.70 -18.14 -13.36
N PRO A 70 12.06 -19.16 -13.95
CA PRO A 70 10.85 -19.72 -13.39
C PRO A 70 11.18 -20.29 -12.00
N LEU A 71 10.49 -19.79 -10.96
CA LEU A 71 10.55 -20.46 -9.67
C LEU A 71 10.01 -21.89 -9.81
N PRO A 72 10.51 -22.85 -9.01
CA PRO A 72 9.92 -24.17 -8.92
C PRO A 72 8.45 -24.00 -8.57
N VAL A 73 7.58 -24.51 -9.43
CA VAL A 73 6.13 -24.53 -9.20
C VAL A 73 5.88 -25.43 -8.00
N VAL A 74 5.85 -24.86 -6.79
CA VAL A 74 5.43 -25.60 -5.62
C VAL A 74 3.94 -25.89 -5.79
N LYS A 75 3.65 -27.19 -5.84
CA LYS A 75 2.37 -27.79 -6.23
C LYS A 75 1.21 -27.31 -5.36
N ALA A 76 0.02 -27.29 -6.01
CA ALA A 76 -1.36 -27.42 -5.49
C ALA A 76 -2.30 -26.19 -5.59
N SER A 77 -1.83 -24.93 -5.64
CA SER A 77 -2.72 -23.74 -5.63
C SER A 77 -2.63 -22.82 -6.85
N ALA A 78 -2.06 -23.31 -7.97
CA ALA A 78 -1.67 -22.50 -9.15
C ALA A 78 -2.79 -21.62 -9.76
N VAL A 79 -4.07 -21.94 -9.52
CA VAL A 79 -5.21 -21.13 -9.99
C VAL A 79 -5.40 -19.86 -9.16
N GLU A 80 -5.15 -19.94 -7.85
CA GLU A 80 -5.40 -18.82 -6.93
C GLU A 80 -4.24 -17.84 -6.87
N CYS A 81 -3.01 -18.34 -6.98
CA CYS A 81 -1.76 -17.57 -6.97
C CYS A 81 -1.51 -16.73 -8.24
N GLY A 82 -2.35 -16.90 -9.27
CA GLY A 82 -2.16 -16.24 -10.57
C GLY A 82 -0.92 -16.76 -11.29
N GLY A 83 -0.46 -15.99 -12.27
CA GLY A 83 0.73 -16.33 -13.03
C GLY A 83 1.27 -15.15 -13.83
N PRO A 84 2.34 -15.33 -14.62
CA PRO A 84 2.95 -14.27 -15.41
C PRO A 84 1.98 -13.53 -16.36
N LYS A 85 0.85 -14.16 -16.72
CA LYS A 85 -0.20 -13.59 -17.59
C LYS A 85 -1.54 -13.34 -16.90
N LYS A 86 -1.67 -13.61 -15.59
CA LYS A 86 -2.95 -13.48 -14.86
C LYS A 86 -2.71 -12.94 -13.46
N CYS A 87 -3.36 -11.82 -13.15
CA CYS A 87 -3.28 -11.22 -11.82
C CYS A 87 -4.05 -12.05 -10.79
N ALA A 88 -3.41 -12.37 -9.67
CA ALA A 88 -4.03 -13.07 -8.55
C ALA A 88 -5.16 -12.26 -7.89
N LEU A 89 -5.02 -10.92 -7.83
CA LEU A 89 -5.94 -10.03 -7.11
C LEU A 89 -7.18 -9.66 -7.90
N SER A 90 -7.01 -9.28 -9.18
CA SER A 90 -8.11 -8.87 -10.05
C SER A 90 -8.64 -9.98 -10.94
N GLY A 91 -7.93 -11.10 -11.06
CA GLY A 91 -8.26 -12.20 -11.99
C GLY A 91 -8.05 -11.86 -13.47
N GLN A 92 -7.68 -10.61 -13.80
CA GLN A 92 -7.54 -10.15 -15.18
C GLN A 92 -6.29 -10.73 -15.87
N THR A 93 -6.42 -11.00 -17.17
CA THR A 93 -5.31 -11.39 -18.03
C THR A 93 -4.44 -10.18 -18.36
N LYS A 94 -3.32 -10.05 -17.65
CA LYS A 94 -2.32 -8.98 -17.79
C LYS A 94 -0.93 -9.54 -17.51
N THR A 95 0.09 -8.96 -18.15
CA THR A 95 1.48 -9.31 -17.87
C THR A 95 1.85 -8.88 -16.46
N CYS A 96 2.19 -9.84 -15.60
CA CYS A 96 2.56 -9.63 -14.21
C CYS A 96 4.06 -9.82 -14.05
N LYS A 97 4.79 -8.70 -13.94
CA LYS A 97 6.25 -8.67 -13.75
C LYS A 97 6.67 -8.70 -12.28
N HIS A 98 5.70 -8.72 -11.37
CA HIS A 98 5.93 -8.70 -9.92
C HIS A 98 5.06 -9.73 -9.23
N ARG A 99 5.53 -10.16 -8.06
CA ARG A 99 4.83 -11.05 -7.16
C ARG A 99 4.89 -10.51 -5.74
N ILE A 100 3.90 -10.85 -4.94
CA ILE A 100 3.86 -10.54 -3.52
C ILE A 100 3.95 -11.81 -2.69
N LYS A 101 4.50 -11.68 -1.48
CA LYS A 101 4.59 -12.75 -0.49
C LYS A 101 4.27 -12.20 0.90
N PHE A 102 3.60 -13.01 1.71
CA PHE A 102 3.20 -12.68 3.08
C PHE A 102 4.17 -13.35 4.07
N GLY A 103 4.94 -12.56 4.81
CA GLY A 103 5.89 -13.05 5.82
C GLY A 103 6.75 -14.19 5.30
N ASP A 104 6.77 -15.29 6.05
CA ASP A 104 7.54 -16.49 5.69
C ASP A 104 6.79 -17.50 4.81
N SER A 105 5.60 -17.14 4.29
CA SER A 105 4.81 -18.01 3.42
C SER A 105 5.62 -18.52 2.22
N SER A 106 5.44 -19.79 1.87
CA SER A 106 6.04 -20.37 0.67
C SER A 106 5.34 -19.94 -0.62
N SER A 107 4.16 -19.30 -0.51
CA SER A 107 3.31 -18.96 -1.64
C SER A 107 3.59 -17.55 -2.16
N TYR A 108 3.68 -17.43 -3.48
CA TYR A 108 3.79 -16.17 -4.19
C TYR A 108 2.53 -15.89 -5.00
N TYR A 109 2.12 -14.62 -5.05
CA TYR A 109 0.95 -14.19 -5.79
C TYR A 109 1.35 -13.19 -6.87
N TYR A 110 1.10 -13.52 -8.13
CA TYR A 110 1.42 -12.63 -9.25
C TYR A 110 0.46 -11.44 -9.28
N VAL A 111 1.01 -10.23 -9.41
CA VAL A 111 0.21 -9.00 -9.40
C VAL A 111 0.42 -8.20 -10.68
N SER A 112 -0.67 -7.67 -11.23
CA SER A 112 -0.59 -6.74 -12.35
C SER A 112 0.08 -5.43 -11.91
N PRO A 113 0.65 -4.65 -12.85
CA PRO A 113 1.25 -3.36 -12.53
C PRO A 113 0.29 -2.42 -11.79
N TYR A 114 -0.99 -2.42 -12.16
CA TYR A 114 -2.01 -1.63 -11.49
C TYR A 114 -2.23 -2.07 -10.03
N CYS A 115 -2.41 -3.39 -9.78
CA CYS A 115 -2.59 -3.89 -8.42
C CYS A 115 -1.34 -3.65 -7.57
N ARG A 116 -0.14 -3.82 -8.15
CA ARG A 116 1.13 -3.47 -7.49
C ARG A 116 1.14 -2.01 -7.08
N TYR A 117 0.81 -1.09 -7.98
CA TYR A 117 0.85 0.34 -7.67
C TYR A 117 -0.08 0.70 -6.50
N ARG A 118 -1.29 0.14 -6.45
CA ARG A 118 -2.21 0.32 -5.30
C ARG A 118 -1.58 -0.16 -3.99
N ILE A 119 -1.00 -1.36 -3.99
CA ILE A 119 -0.33 -1.93 -2.81
C ILE A 119 0.84 -1.05 -2.38
N THR A 120 1.73 -0.68 -3.32
CA THR A 120 2.91 0.12 -3.04
C THR A 120 2.54 1.52 -2.51
N ALA A 121 1.49 2.15 -3.04
CA ALA A 121 1.00 3.44 -2.52
C ALA A 121 0.62 3.34 -1.03
N VAL A 122 -0.07 2.26 -0.64
CA VAL A 122 -0.43 2.01 0.77
C VAL A 122 0.82 1.66 1.60
N CYS A 123 1.71 0.81 1.10
CA CYS A 123 2.97 0.47 1.80
C CYS A 123 3.83 1.72 2.06
N ASN A 124 3.94 2.61 1.08
CA ASN A 124 4.72 3.86 1.21
C ASN A 124 4.12 4.76 2.30
N PHE A 125 2.79 4.88 2.34
CA PHE A 125 2.09 5.59 3.41
C PHE A 125 2.45 5.00 4.79
N PHE A 126 2.24 3.70 5.00
CA PHE A 126 2.55 3.07 6.29
C PHE A 126 4.02 3.17 6.67
N THR A 127 4.93 3.05 5.70
CA THR A 127 6.37 3.17 5.93
C THR A 127 6.70 4.55 6.49
N TYR A 128 6.16 5.60 5.88
CA TYR A 128 6.40 6.97 6.35
C TYR A 128 5.76 7.23 7.73
N ILE A 129 4.53 6.76 7.95
CA ILE A 129 3.87 6.86 9.26
C ILE A 129 4.69 6.15 10.36
N ARG A 130 5.25 4.97 10.08
CA ARG A 130 6.14 4.27 11.01
C ARG A 130 7.42 5.04 11.29
N TYR A 131 8.01 5.69 10.28
CA TYR A 131 9.19 6.51 10.48
C TYR A 131 8.91 7.71 11.39
N ILE A 132 7.74 8.35 11.25
CA ILE A 132 7.31 9.41 12.19
C ILE A 132 7.13 8.84 13.59
N HIS A 133 6.38 7.73 13.72
CA HIS A 133 6.11 7.08 15.01
C HIS A 133 7.40 6.65 15.75
N GLN A 134 8.41 6.18 15.02
CA GLN A 134 9.71 5.76 15.56
C GLN A 134 10.68 6.94 15.80
N GLY A 135 10.29 8.18 15.48
CA GLY A 135 11.15 9.36 15.63
C GLY A 135 12.33 9.40 14.66
N LEU A 136 12.22 8.72 13.51
CA LEU A 136 13.27 8.66 12.48
C LEU A 136 13.28 9.91 11.59
N VAL A 137 12.16 10.63 11.49
CA VAL A 137 12.05 11.86 10.68
C VAL A 137 12.45 13.08 11.53
N LYS A 138 13.76 13.37 11.61
CA LYS A 138 14.30 14.42 12.51
C LYS A 138 14.50 15.79 11.86
N GLN A 139 14.65 15.84 10.54
CA GLN A 139 15.04 17.06 9.81
C GLN A 139 13.85 17.83 9.22
N GLN A 140 12.66 17.23 9.19
CA GLN A 140 11.46 17.85 8.63
C GLN A 140 10.67 18.58 9.71
N ASP A 141 10.16 19.77 9.40
CA ASP A 141 9.17 20.43 10.24
C ASP A 141 7.78 19.79 10.08
N ALA A 142 6.82 20.20 10.92
CA ALA A 142 5.46 19.64 10.89
C ALA A 142 4.74 19.89 9.56
N GLU A 143 5.01 21.01 8.87
CA GLU A 143 4.37 21.33 7.60
C GLU A 143 4.95 20.47 6.47
N GLN A 144 6.27 20.28 6.43
CA GLN A 144 6.94 19.39 5.50
C GLN A 144 6.46 17.94 5.66
N MET A 145 6.35 17.46 6.91
CA MET A 145 5.81 16.12 7.16
C MET A 145 4.36 16.00 6.71
N PHE A 146 3.56 17.03 6.96
CA PHE A 146 2.16 17.06 6.52
C PHE A 146 2.04 16.99 4.99
N TRP A 147 2.86 17.76 4.26
CA TRP A 147 2.87 17.72 2.80
C TRP A 147 3.29 16.37 2.24
N GLU A 148 4.24 15.68 2.89
CA GLU A 148 4.59 14.31 2.53
C GLU A 148 3.40 13.36 2.73
N VAL A 149 2.69 13.47 3.87
CA VAL A 149 1.44 12.72 4.09
C VAL A 149 0.40 13.03 3.00
N MET A 150 0.18 14.31 2.65
CA MET A 150 -0.77 14.70 1.61
C MET A 150 -0.38 14.14 0.25
N GLN A 151 0.92 14.11 -0.08
CA GLN A 151 1.43 13.53 -1.31
C GLN A 151 1.21 12.00 -1.34
N LEU A 152 1.45 11.30 -0.24
CA LEU A 152 1.17 9.86 -0.12
C LEU A 152 -0.32 9.55 -0.23
N ARG A 153 -1.18 10.34 0.42
CA ARG A 153 -2.65 10.25 0.27
C ARG A 153 -3.11 10.53 -1.16
N ARG A 154 -2.48 11.48 -1.85
CA ARG A 154 -2.75 11.77 -3.27
C ARG A 154 -2.43 10.58 -4.16
N GLU A 155 -1.28 9.93 -3.98
CA GLU A 155 -0.93 8.73 -4.77
C GLU A 155 -1.93 7.59 -4.51
N MET A 156 -2.37 7.37 -3.28
CA MET A 156 -3.46 6.43 -2.97
C MET A 156 -4.78 6.85 -3.64
N SER A 157 -5.14 8.14 -3.57
CA SER A 157 -6.36 8.68 -4.19
C SER A 157 -6.37 8.55 -5.71
N LEU A 158 -5.22 8.63 -6.36
CA LEU A 158 -5.08 8.34 -7.79
C LEU A 158 -5.21 6.83 -8.06
N ALA A 159 -4.54 6.01 -7.25
CA ALA A 159 -4.54 4.55 -7.40
C ALA A 159 -5.93 3.94 -7.26
N LYS A 160 -6.73 4.38 -6.28
CA LYS A 160 -8.11 3.89 -6.08
C LYS A 160 -9.04 4.18 -7.26
N LEU A 161 -8.74 5.22 -8.05
CA LEU A 161 -9.50 5.61 -9.24
C LEU A 161 -8.97 4.99 -10.54
N GLY A 162 -7.90 4.21 -10.50
CA GLY A 162 -7.34 3.56 -11.69
C GLY A 162 -6.15 4.29 -12.33
N TYR A 163 -5.73 5.43 -11.79
CA TYR A 163 -4.56 6.15 -12.27
C TYR A 163 -3.29 5.54 -11.64
N TYR A 164 -2.41 4.99 -12.47
CA TYR A 164 -1.14 4.41 -12.01
C TYR A 164 0.00 4.66 -12.99
N LYS A 165 1.23 4.60 -12.47
CA LYS A 165 2.46 4.69 -13.28
C LYS A 165 3.03 3.28 -13.46
N ASP A 166 3.34 2.91 -14.69
CA ASP A 166 3.86 1.55 -15.03
C ASP A 166 5.37 1.39 -14.75
N GLN A 167 6.08 2.48 -14.40
CA GLN A 167 7.55 2.54 -14.26
C GLN A 167 8.05 2.75 -12.82
N LEU A 168 7.47 2.06 -11.85
CA LEU A 168 8.13 1.86 -10.54
C LEU A 168 8.76 0.47 -10.49
#